data_AF-A0A1S3CXM3-F1
#
_entry.id   AF-A0A1S3CXM3-F1
#
_cell.length_a   1.000
_cell.length_b   1.000
_cell.length_c   1.000
_cell.angle_alpha   90.00
_cell.angle_beta   90.00
_cell.angle_gamma   90.00
#
_symmetry.space_group_name_H-M   'P 1'
#
loop_
_entity.id
_entity.type
_entity.pdbx_description
1 polymer ?
#
loop_
_entity_poly.entity_id
_entity_poly.type
_entity_poly.pdbx_seq_one_letter_code
_entity_poly.pdbx_strand_id
1 'polypeptide(L)'
;MSSYDDVLNNVCKSKLKLKKDPSASKKKKKKDKEEKELKEKLNTSADEIAKQSAGNTNTLQLTKAQIAFQKQQEKIQKERILQKASMTHKQRVEEFNRHLDSLTEHFDIPKVSWTK
;
A
#
# COMPACT_ATOMS: atom_id res chain seq x y z
N MET A 1 -51.26 -30.08 29.31
CA MET A 1 -50.09 -29.19 29.20
C MET A 1 -49.32 -29.25 30.52
N SER A 2 -48.02 -29.46 30.63
CA SER A 2 -46.94 -29.75 29.68
C SER A 2 -45.74 -30.18 30.55
N SER A 3 -45.42 -31.48 30.61
CA SER A 3 -44.23 -31.99 31.31
C SER A 3 -42.92 -31.65 30.60
N TYR A 4 -43.01 -31.06 29.40
CA TYR A 4 -41.87 -30.70 28.56
C TYR A 4 -41.28 -29.32 28.89
N ASP A 5 -42.06 -28.44 29.52
CA ASP A 5 -41.62 -27.08 29.83
C ASP A 5 -40.61 -27.04 30.99
N ASP A 6 -40.72 -27.95 31.96
CA ASP A 6 -39.75 -28.04 33.08
C ASP A 6 -38.37 -28.49 32.65
N VAL A 7 -38.27 -29.33 31.61
CA VAL A 7 -36.99 -29.83 31.07
C VAL A 7 -36.23 -28.72 30.32
N LEU A 8 -36.95 -27.82 29.64
CA LEU A 8 -36.36 -26.69 28.90
C LEU A 8 -35.84 -25.57 29.80
N ASN A 9 -36.29 -25.53 31.06
CA ASN A 9 -35.87 -24.50 32.01
C ASN A 9 -34.51 -24.79 32.67
N ASN A 10 -34.04 -26.04 32.67
CA ASN A 10 -32.76 -26.43 33.27
C ASN A 10 -31.57 -26.43 32.29
N VAL A 11 -31.76 -26.02 31.04
CA VAL A 11 -30.67 -25.89 30.06
C VAL A 11 -29.95 -24.57 30.27
N CYS A 12 -28.62 -24.60 30.43
CA CYS A 12 -27.78 -23.40 30.51
C CYS A 12 -27.85 -22.57 29.22
N LYS A 13 -28.72 -21.54 29.20
CA LYS A 13 -28.95 -20.62 28.06
C LYS A 13 -27.83 -19.57 27.89
N SER A 14 -26.77 -19.63 28.70
CA SER A 14 -25.66 -18.67 28.63
C SER A 14 -24.75 -18.92 27.43
N LYS A 15 -24.31 -17.85 26.76
CA LYS A 15 -23.33 -17.93 25.65
C LYS A 15 -22.04 -18.62 26.12
N LEU A 16 -21.62 -19.68 25.41
CA LEU A 16 -20.41 -20.44 25.68
C LEU A 16 -19.17 -19.52 25.63
N LYS A 17 -18.53 -19.32 26.78
CA LYS A 17 -17.24 -18.62 26.85
C LYS A 17 -16.10 -19.64 26.83
N LEU A 18 -15.51 -19.85 25.66
CA LEU A 18 -14.28 -20.64 25.52
C LEU A 18 -13.13 -19.94 26.23
N LYS A 19 -12.39 -20.68 27.05
CA LYS A 19 -11.15 -20.20 27.66
C LYS A 19 -10.15 -19.97 26.53
N LYS A 20 -9.84 -18.70 26.29
CA LYS A 20 -8.97 -18.29 25.18
C LYS A 20 -7.55 -18.72 25.51
N ASP A 21 -6.93 -19.52 24.65
CA ASP A 21 -5.52 -19.86 24.80
C ASP A 21 -4.67 -18.57 24.88
N PRO A 22 -3.76 -18.45 25.86
CA PRO A 22 -2.93 -17.26 26.02
C PRO A 22 -2.02 -16.97 24.82
N SER A 23 -1.83 -17.95 23.92
CA SER A 23 -1.10 -17.81 22.66
C SER A 23 -1.88 -16.97 21.62
N ALA A 24 -3.20 -17.17 21.51
CA ALA A 24 -4.06 -16.47 20.55
C ALA A 24 -4.30 -15.00 20.95
N SER A 25 -4.38 -14.70 22.25
CA SER A 25 -4.50 -13.32 22.75
C SER A 25 -3.20 -12.52 22.55
N LYS A 26 -2.03 -13.13 22.77
CA LYS A 26 -0.72 -12.50 22.47
C LYS A 26 -0.55 -12.20 20.98
N LYS A 27 -0.96 -13.11 20.10
CA LYS A 27 -0.84 -12.92 18.63
C LYS A 27 -1.74 -11.79 18.13
N LYS A 28 -2.97 -11.66 18.65
CA LYS A 28 -3.88 -10.54 18.34
C LYS A 28 -3.35 -9.20 18.88
N LYS A 29 -2.88 -9.18 20.14
CA LYS A 29 -2.29 -7.95 20.75
C LYS A 29 -1.04 -7.46 20.02
N LYS A 30 -0.21 -8.36 19.48
CA LYS A 30 0.97 -8.00 18.69
C LYS A 30 0.59 -7.35 17.35
N LYS A 31 -0.40 -7.92 16.64
CA LYS A 31 -0.91 -7.38 15.37
C LYS A 31 -1.57 -6.00 15.55
N ASP A 32 -2.39 -5.84 16.60
CA ASP A 32 -3.06 -4.56 16.89
C ASP A 32 -2.05 -3.45 17.27
N LYS A 33 -0.92 -3.81 17.92
CA LYS A 33 0.16 -2.87 18.25
C LYS A 33 0.92 -2.40 17.00
N GLU A 34 1.23 -3.33 16.10
CA GLU A 34 1.96 -3.04 14.85
C GLU A 34 1.13 -2.19 13.88
N GLU A 35 -0.18 -2.44 13.79
CA GLU A 35 -1.09 -1.60 12.99
C GLU A 35 -1.21 -0.18 13.57
N LYS A 36 -1.19 -0.04 14.91
CA LYS A 36 -1.22 1.28 15.56
C LYS A 36 0.08 2.07 15.34
N GLU A 37 1.23 1.42 15.45
CA GLU A 37 2.54 2.04 15.17
C GLU A 37 2.68 2.47 13.70
N LEU A 38 2.15 1.69 12.75
CA LEU A 38 2.12 2.08 11.34
C LEU A 38 1.24 3.31 11.10
N LYS A 39 0.05 3.37 11.73
CA LYS A 39 -0.86 4.52 11.62
C LYS A 39 -0.26 5.79 12.24
N GLU A 40 0.40 5.69 13.38
CA GLU A 40 1.06 6.84 14.00
C GLU A 40 2.21 7.38 13.13
N LYS A 41 3.04 6.51 12.56
CA LYS A 41 4.14 6.92 11.65
C LYS A 41 3.63 7.59 10.38
N LEU A 42 2.52 7.10 9.81
CA LEU A 42 1.87 7.72 8.65
C LEU A 42 1.34 9.11 8.97
N ASN A 43 0.67 9.28 10.12
CA ASN A 43 0.13 10.57 10.54
C ASN A 43 1.25 11.60 10.80
N THR A 44 2.32 11.21 11.50
CA THR A 44 3.46 12.11 11.74
C THR A 44 4.13 12.55 10.44
N SER A 45 4.24 11.64 9.46
CA SER A 45 4.82 11.99 8.15
C SER A 45 3.92 12.93 7.34
N ALA A 46 2.59 12.78 7.45
CA ALA A 46 1.64 13.66 6.77
C ALA A 46 1.64 15.08 7.36
N ASP A 47 1.74 15.21 8.70
CA ASP A 47 1.79 16.51 9.38
C ASP A 47 3.09 17.29 9.08
N GLU A 48 4.23 16.59 8.98
CA GLU A 48 5.51 17.18 8.59
C GLU A 48 5.48 17.72 7.14
N ILE A 49 4.89 16.95 6.21
CA ILE A 49 4.72 17.37 4.81
C ILE A 49 3.75 18.56 4.69
N ALA A 50 2.67 18.55 5.46
CA ALA A 50 1.70 19.65 5.50
C ALA A 50 2.35 20.95 6.02
N LYS A 51 3.15 20.88 7.09
CA LYS A 51 3.89 22.04 7.62
C LYS A 51 4.91 22.62 6.63
N GLN A 52 5.62 21.77 5.88
CA GLN A 52 6.58 22.23 4.88
C GLN A 52 5.89 22.88 3.66
N SER A 53 4.71 22.40 3.28
CA SER A 53 3.92 23.01 2.19
C SER A 53 3.25 24.34 2.57
N ALA A 54 2.97 24.56 3.85
CA ALA A 54 2.36 25.79 4.36
C ALA A 54 3.36 26.96 4.53
N GLY A 55 4.66 26.67 4.62
CA GLY A 55 5.70 27.70 4.83
C GLY A 55 6.07 28.53 3.59
N ASN A 56 5.59 28.15 2.40
CA ASN A 56 6.04 28.77 1.14
C ASN A 56 4.93 29.41 0.30
N THR A 57 3.73 29.59 0.86
CA THR A 57 2.66 30.34 0.20
C THR A 57 2.88 31.84 0.36
N ASN A 58 4.01 32.35 -0.16
CA ASN A 58 4.02 33.70 -0.68
C ASN A 58 2.89 33.77 -1.70
N THR A 59 1.92 34.64 -1.45
CA THR A 59 0.65 34.82 -2.16
C THR A 59 0.87 35.41 -3.56
N LEU A 60 1.74 34.80 -4.35
CA LEU A 60 1.84 35.04 -5.78
C LEU A 60 0.63 34.38 -6.42
N GLN A 61 -0.33 35.20 -6.84
CA GLN A 61 -1.47 34.75 -7.63
C GLN A 61 -0.94 33.92 -8.80
N LEU A 62 -1.18 32.60 -8.77
CA LEU A 62 -0.71 31.73 -9.84
C LEU A 62 -1.37 32.17 -11.15
N THR A 63 -0.57 32.21 -12.21
CA THR A 63 -1.09 32.47 -13.55
C THR A 63 -2.08 31.36 -13.96
N LYS A 64 -3.04 31.68 -14.83
CA LYS A 64 -3.99 30.68 -15.36
C LYS A 64 -3.27 29.46 -15.94
N ALA A 65 -2.11 29.67 -16.58
CA ALA A 65 -1.25 28.62 -17.11
C ALA A 65 -0.66 27.72 -16.02
N GLN A 66 -0.16 28.29 -14.92
CA GLN A 66 0.35 27.52 -13.79
C GLN A 66 -0.74 26.69 -13.10
N ILE A 67 -1.95 27.24 -12.94
CA ILE A 67 -3.08 26.51 -12.38
C ILE A 67 -3.46 25.31 -13.27
N ALA A 68 -3.50 25.50 -14.59
CA ALA A 68 -3.79 24.43 -15.54
C ALA A 68 -2.70 23.34 -15.51
N PHE A 69 -1.42 23.73 -15.44
CA PHE A 69 -0.30 22.81 -15.34
C PHE A 69 -0.34 22.01 -14.03
N GLN A 70 -0.62 22.64 -12.90
CA GLN A 70 -0.74 21.96 -11.60
C GLN A 70 -1.87 20.92 -11.62
N LYS A 71 -3.04 21.27 -12.15
CA LYS A 71 -4.15 20.32 -12.34
C LYS A 71 -3.75 19.13 -13.21
N GLN A 72 -2.94 19.37 -14.25
CA GLN A 72 -2.45 18.29 -15.10
C GLN A 72 -1.42 17.42 -14.39
N GLN A 73 -0.50 18.02 -13.62
CA GLN A 73 0.46 17.29 -12.80
C GLN A 73 -0.23 16.42 -11.75
N GLU A 74 -1.29 16.91 -11.09
CA GLU A 74 -2.07 16.13 -10.12
C GLU A 74 -2.70 14.89 -10.77
N LYS A 75 -3.24 15.01 -11.99
CA LYS A 75 -3.78 13.87 -12.75
C LYS A 75 -2.68 12.84 -13.04
N ILE A 76 -1.55 13.30 -13.58
CA ILE A 76 -0.41 12.43 -13.92
C ILE A 76 0.18 11.78 -12.65
N GLN A 77 0.23 12.52 -11.54
CA GLN A 77 0.77 12.02 -10.29
C GLN A 77 -0.10 10.88 -9.73
N LYS A 78 -1.43 11.02 -9.76
CA LYS A 78 -2.35 9.94 -9.36
C LYS A 78 -2.12 8.67 -10.17
N GLU A 79 -1.99 8.80 -11.49
CA GLU A 79 -1.71 7.67 -12.38
C GLU A 79 -0.34 7.05 -12.08
N ARG A 80 0.72 7.86 -11.93
CA ARG A 80 2.06 7.39 -11.56
C ARG A 80 2.09 6.68 -10.21
N ILE A 81 1.35 7.17 -9.23
CA ILE A 81 1.23 6.53 -7.92
C ILE A 81 0.58 5.15 -8.07
N LEU A 82 -0.51 5.07 -8.83
CA LEU A 82 -1.20 3.80 -9.09
C LEU A 82 -0.28 2.79 -9.82
N GLN A 83 0.44 3.23 -10.85
CA GLN A 83 1.39 2.37 -11.58
C GLN A 83 2.59 1.93 -10.72
N LYS A 84 3.11 2.81 -9.85
CA LYS A 84 4.18 2.42 -8.92
C LYS A 84 3.70 1.45 -7.85
N ALA A 85 2.44 1.57 -7.42
CA ALA A 85 1.83 0.71 -6.41
C ALA A 85 1.40 -0.66 -6.98
N SER A 86 1.09 -0.75 -8.27
CA SER A 86 0.67 -2.01 -8.91
C SER A 86 1.82 -3.02 -9.01
N MET A 87 3.05 -2.56 -9.17
CA MET A 87 4.23 -3.41 -9.33
C MET A 87 5.09 -3.46 -8.08
N THR A 88 5.37 -4.68 -7.61
CA THR A 88 6.38 -4.89 -6.56
C THR A 88 7.79 -4.64 -7.09
N HIS A 89 8.75 -4.35 -6.20
CA HIS A 89 10.15 -4.18 -6.60
C HIS A 89 10.70 -5.41 -7.32
N LYS A 90 10.37 -6.62 -6.84
CA LYS A 90 10.78 -7.88 -7.46
C LYS A 90 10.29 -7.99 -8.90
N GLN A 91 9.01 -7.71 -9.14
CA GLN A 91 8.44 -7.72 -10.49
C GLN A 91 9.09 -6.68 -11.41
N ARG A 92 9.43 -5.50 -10.87
CA ARG A 92 10.17 -4.48 -11.64
C ARG A 92 11.57 -4.96 -12.03
N VAL A 93 12.27 -5.65 -11.13
CA VAL A 93 13.58 -6.23 -11.41
C VAL A 93 13.47 -7.39 -12.41
N GLU A 94 12.48 -8.25 -12.26
CA GLU A 94 12.22 -9.36 -13.19
C GLU A 94 11.89 -8.83 -14.60
N GLU A 95 11.03 -7.81 -14.72
CA GLU A 95 10.73 -7.18 -16.01
C GLU A 95 11.93 -6.47 -16.61
N PHE A 96 12.73 -5.79 -15.80
CA PHE A 96 13.98 -5.16 -16.24
C PHE A 96 14.97 -6.21 -16.76
N ASN A 97 15.16 -7.31 -16.06
CA ASN A 97 16.02 -8.40 -16.49
C ASN A 97 15.51 -9.04 -17.79
N ARG A 98 14.20 -9.29 -17.89
CA ARG A 98 13.58 -9.76 -19.15
C ARG A 98 13.81 -8.81 -20.31
N HIS A 99 13.79 -7.50 -20.06
CA HIS A 99 14.08 -6.50 -21.09
C HIS A 99 15.55 -6.55 -21.51
N LEU A 100 16.48 -6.65 -20.57
CA LEU A 100 17.91 -6.80 -20.86
C LEU A 100 18.22 -8.08 -21.64
N ASP A 101 17.61 -9.21 -21.28
CA ASP A 101 17.78 -10.48 -21.99
C ASP A 101 17.26 -10.41 -23.44
N SER A 102 16.25 -9.57 -23.69
CA SER A 102 15.70 -9.33 -25.03
C SER A 102 16.49 -8.32 -25.85
N LEU A 103 17.39 -7.54 -25.24
CA LEU A 103 18.16 -6.53 -25.97
C LEU A 103 19.28 -7.23 -26.75
N THR A 104 19.49 -6.78 -27.98
CA THR A 104 20.58 -7.25 -28.82
C THR A 104 21.91 -6.82 -28.23
N GLU A 105 22.86 -7.74 -28.11
CA GLU A 105 24.22 -7.42 -27.66
C GLU A 105 24.92 -6.41 -28.57
N HIS A 106 24.66 -6.48 -29.88
CA HIS A 106 25.28 -5.65 -30.90
C HIS A 106 24.21 -4.80 -31.60
N PHE A 107 24.43 -3.48 -31.63
CA PHE A 107 23.55 -2.49 -32.26
C PHE A 107 23.93 -2.16 -33.71
N ASP A 108 24.89 -2.90 -34.30
CA ASP A 108 25.38 -2.69 -35.65
C ASP A 108 25.52 -4.04 -36.38
N ILE A 109 25.40 -4.00 -37.70
CA ILE A 109 25.41 -5.19 -38.54
C ILE A 109 26.87 -5.62 -38.75
N PRO A 110 27.21 -6.90 -38.53
CA PRO A 110 28.58 -7.36 -38.74
C PRO A 110 29.00 -7.16 -40.20
N LYS A 111 30.22 -6.64 -40.40
CA LYS A 111 30.79 -6.41 -41.73
C LYS A 111 31.19 -7.75 -42.38
N VAL A 112 30.97 -7.87 -43.70
CA VAL A 112 31.10 -9.12 -44.48
C VAL A 112 32.54 -9.66 -44.58
N SER A 113 33.55 -8.91 -44.13
CA SER A 113 34.96 -9.36 -44.07
C SER A 113 35.45 -9.74 -42.67
N TRP A 114 34.56 -9.94 -41.69
CA TRP A 114 34.96 -10.38 -40.35
C TRP A 114 35.40 -11.86 -40.38
N THR A 115 36.70 -12.09 -40.47
CA THR A 115 37.31 -13.36 -40.08
C THR A 115 37.52 -13.33 -38.56
N LYS A 116 37.19 -14.44 -37.89
CA LYS A 116 37.21 -14.55 -36.43
C LYS A 116 38.63 -14.54 -35.87
#